data_AF-A0A4U8S264-F1
#
_entry.id   AF-A0A4U8S264-F1
#
_cell.length_a   1.000
_cell.length_b   1.000
_cell.length_c   1.000
_cell.angle_alpha   90.00
_cell.angle_beta   90.00
_cell.angle_gamma   90.00
#
_symmetry.space_group_name_H-M   'P 1'
#
loop_
_entity.id
_entity.type
_entity.pdbx_description
1 polymer ?
#
loop_
_entity_poly.entity_id
_entity_poly.type
_entity_poly.pdbx_seq_one_letter_code
_entity_poly.pdbx_strand_id
1 'polypeptide(L)'
;MALVSSAYATDLIALATNGKVNENSLGVKVLSDDEMKKVVGGATILKHLYGNTYEYYIPYHYGIKNNSGTRVSYTAYYKLFEDYTNELRPLNVDNGRGNYIPVVQATLSHLNNQVSVSIIGMNQHNPIYSRPADRYYADKLLNDRKIFNEINGIIRNDANKYWGIK
;
A
#
# COMPACT_ATOMS: atom_id res chain seq x y z
N MET A 1 24.17 -48.88 12.53
CA MET A 1 23.26 -48.09 13.38
C MET A 1 23.96 -46.80 13.75
N ALA A 2 23.28 -45.68 13.47
CA ALA A 2 23.43 -44.27 13.89
C ALA A 2 24.16 -44.00 15.24
N LEU A 3 24.76 -42.83 15.55
CA LEU A 3 24.67 -41.44 15.05
C LEU A 3 25.95 -40.69 15.56
N VAL A 4 26.73 -39.92 14.75
CA VAL A 4 26.86 -38.42 14.68
C VAL A 4 26.70 -37.71 16.05
N SER A 5 27.45 -36.69 16.50
CA SER A 5 28.11 -35.56 15.84
C SER A 5 29.01 -34.76 16.81
N SER A 6 30.01 -34.11 16.25
CA SER A 6 30.70 -32.91 16.76
C SER A 6 29.74 -31.80 17.22
N ALA A 7 29.99 -31.19 18.39
CA ALA A 7 29.77 -29.76 18.66
C ALA A 7 30.13 -29.41 20.12
N TYR A 8 31.41 -29.23 20.43
CA TYR A 8 31.81 -28.42 21.59
C TYR A 8 32.05 -26.99 21.12
N ALA A 9 30.96 -26.32 20.76
CA ALA A 9 30.85 -24.88 20.93
C ALA A 9 30.04 -24.71 22.21
N THR A 10 30.74 -24.77 23.35
CA THR A 10 30.20 -24.29 24.62
C THR A 10 29.74 -22.87 24.40
N ASP A 11 28.43 -22.71 24.32
CA ASP A 11 27.75 -21.46 24.10
C ASP A 11 28.08 -20.52 25.26
N LEU A 12 29.07 -19.65 25.06
CA LEU A 12 29.54 -18.68 26.06
C LEU A 12 28.40 -17.77 26.53
N ILE A 13 27.34 -17.63 25.72
CA ILE A 13 26.11 -16.92 26.05
C ILE A 13 25.30 -17.70 27.09
N ALA A 14 25.20 -19.03 26.98
CA ALA A 14 24.48 -19.87 27.94
C ALA A 14 25.20 -19.94 29.31
N LEU A 15 26.54 -19.93 29.31
CA LEU A 15 27.33 -19.95 30.55
C LEU A 15 27.27 -18.60 31.29
N ALA A 16 27.18 -17.48 30.57
CA ALA A 16 27.10 -16.15 31.16
C ALA A 16 25.70 -15.79 31.73
N THR A 17 24.66 -16.54 31.36
CA THR A 17 23.26 -16.20 31.69
C THR A 17 22.64 -17.07 32.78
N ASN A 18 23.37 -18.02 33.40
CA ASN A 18 22.83 -18.97 34.39
C ASN A 18 21.48 -19.59 33.95
N GLY A 19 21.32 -19.90 32.66
CA GLY A 19 20.09 -20.46 32.12
C GLY A 19 18.87 -19.53 32.13
N LYS A 20 19.03 -18.22 32.39
CA LYS A 20 17.98 -17.23 32.16
C LYS A 20 18.10 -16.65 30.76
N VAL A 21 17.35 -17.24 29.84
CA VAL A 21 16.97 -16.55 28.60
C VAL A 21 16.23 -15.28 29.04
N ASN A 22 16.83 -14.12 28.82
CA ASN A 22 16.15 -12.85 29.05
C ASN A 22 15.10 -12.69 27.95
N GLU A 23 13.91 -13.25 28.18
CA GLU A 23 12.78 -13.17 27.26
C GLU A 23 12.15 -11.78 27.14
N ASN A 24 12.75 -10.71 27.67
CA ASN A 24 12.17 -9.37 27.55
C ASN A 24 13.24 -8.29 27.36
N SER A 25 13.52 -7.94 26.10
CA SER A 25 13.75 -6.54 25.76
C SER A 25 12.44 -5.79 26.07
N LEU A 26 12.41 -5.12 27.22
CA LEU A 26 11.26 -4.41 27.81
C LEU A 26 10.72 -3.29 26.90
N GLY A 27 10.00 -3.66 25.84
CA GLY A 27 9.29 -2.69 25.01
C GLY A 27 8.64 -3.23 23.74
N VAL A 28 8.94 -4.46 23.31
CA VAL A 28 8.39 -5.01 22.05
C VAL A 28 7.50 -6.20 22.35
N LYS A 29 6.18 -5.99 22.31
CA LYS A 29 5.19 -7.07 22.39
C LYS A 29 5.24 -7.87 21.09
N VAL A 30 5.60 -9.15 21.17
CA VAL A 30 5.40 -10.09 20.06
C VAL A 30 3.89 -10.31 19.91
N LEU A 31 3.36 -10.04 18.73
CA LEU A 31 1.95 -10.22 18.42
C LEU A 31 1.64 -11.71 18.23
N SER A 32 0.50 -12.16 18.75
CA SER A 32 -0.08 -13.47 18.41
C SER A 32 -0.50 -13.52 16.93
N ASP A 33 -0.67 -14.71 16.35
CA ASP A 33 -1.12 -14.86 14.95
C ASP A 33 -2.45 -14.15 14.66
N ASP A 34 -3.35 -14.12 15.63
CA ASP A 34 -4.62 -13.40 15.52
C ASP A 34 -4.48 -11.89 15.66
N GLU A 35 -3.45 -11.42 16.37
CA GLU A 35 -3.08 -10.01 16.40
C GLU A 35 -2.35 -9.60 15.11
N MET A 36 -1.50 -10.48 14.56
CA MET A 36 -0.81 -10.29 13.29
C MET A 36 -1.82 -10.15 12.14
N LYS A 37 -2.89 -10.96 12.12
CA LYS A 37 -4.01 -10.82 11.16
C LYS A 37 -4.75 -9.49 11.29
N LYS A 38 -4.72 -8.86 12.47
CA LYS A 38 -5.31 -7.54 12.73
C LYS A 38 -4.36 -6.41 12.43
N VAL A 39 -3.06 -6.65 12.25
CA VAL A 39 -2.15 -5.65 11.70
C VAL A 39 -2.49 -5.52 10.22
N VAL A 40 -3.19 -4.46 9.85
CA VAL A 40 -3.22 -4.05 8.46
C VAL A 40 -1.99 -3.21 8.29
N GLY A 41 -1.12 -3.72 7.43
CA GLY A 41 0.13 -3.07 7.17
C GLY A 41 -0.04 -1.71 6.52
N GLY A 42 1.00 -0.89 6.63
CA GLY A 42 1.00 0.45 6.07
C GLY A 42 0.97 0.41 4.54
N ALA A 43 0.26 1.36 3.93
CA ALA A 43 0.31 1.56 2.50
C ALA A 43 0.43 3.05 2.18
N THR A 44 1.14 3.34 1.11
CA THR A 44 1.35 4.71 0.62
C THR A 44 1.30 4.73 -0.90
N ILE A 45 1.00 5.89 -1.48
CA ILE A 45 1.20 6.13 -2.92
C ILE A 45 2.59 6.73 -3.20
N LEU A 46 3.34 7.09 -2.15
CA LEU A 46 4.65 7.73 -2.23
C LEU A 46 5.75 6.70 -2.01
N LYS A 47 6.43 6.34 -3.09
CA LYS A 47 7.62 5.50 -3.03
C LYS A 47 8.83 6.34 -2.63
N HIS A 48 9.48 5.95 -1.55
CA HIS A 48 10.77 6.52 -1.16
C HIS A 48 11.87 6.10 -2.14
N LEU A 49 12.70 7.05 -2.57
CA LEU A 49 13.81 6.81 -3.49
C LEU A 49 15.15 6.88 -2.76
N TYR A 50 15.58 8.09 -2.39
CA TYR A 50 16.81 8.38 -1.68
C TYR A 50 16.68 9.70 -0.92
N GLY A 51 17.30 9.81 0.25
CA GLY A 51 17.22 11.03 1.07
C GLY A 51 15.78 11.42 1.38
N ASN A 52 15.38 12.66 1.05
CA ASN A 52 14.01 13.16 1.24
C ASN A 52 13.19 13.16 -0.07
N THR A 53 13.57 12.34 -1.06
CA THR A 53 12.91 12.28 -2.36
C THR A 53 11.89 11.15 -2.41
N TYR A 54 10.68 11.50 -2.85
CA TYR A 54 9.56 10.58 -3.03
C TYR A 54 9.02 10.72 -4.46
N GLU A 55 8.59 9.59 -5.04
CA GLU A 55 7.89 9.53 -6.32
C GLU A 55 6.54 8.82 -6.16
N TYR A 56 5.59 9.12 -7.03
CA TYR A 56 4.40 8.29 -7.20
C TYR A 56 4.25 7.93 -8.68
N TYR A 57 3.56 6.82 -8.92
CA TYR A 57 3.34 6.32 -10.27
C TYR A 57 1.86 6.29 -10.61
N ILE A 58 1.51 6.86 -11.76
CA ILE A 58 0.15 6.84 -12.33
C ILE A 58 0.17 5.92 -13.55
N PRO A 59 -0.25 4.65 -13.42
CA PRO A 59 -0.31 3.74 -14.56
C PRO A 59 -1.36 4.16 -15.59
N TYR A 60 -2.41 4.85 -15.14
CA TYR A 60 -3.51 5.28 -15.99
C TYR A 60 -4.24 6.49 -15.39
N HIS A 61 -4.78 7.34 -16.27
CA HIS A 61 -5.59 8.49 -15.91
C HIS A 61 -6.40 8.98 -17.10
N TYR A 62 -7.52 9.64 -16.82
CA TYR A 62 -8.38 10.24 -17.83
C TYR A 62 -9.20 11.37 -17.25
N GLY A 63 -9.72 12.23 -18.11
CA GLY A 63 -10.62 13.32 -17.74
C GLY A 63 -11.89 13.32 -18.57
N ILE A 64 -13.01 13.69 -17.94
CA ILE A 64 -14.33 13.77 -18.58
C ILE A 64 -14.72 15.24 -18.72
N LYS A 65 -15.23 15.60 -19.90
CA LYS A 65 -15.94 16.86 -20.17
C LYS A 65 -17.39 16.57 -20.53
N ASN A 66 -18.28 17.52 -20.25
CA ASN A 66 -19.64 17.48 -20.80
C ASN A 66 -19.67 17.99 -22.25
N ASN A 67 -20.85 17.95 -22.87
CA ASN A 67 -21.04 18.38 -24.26
C ASN A 67 -20.72 19.86 -24.50
N SER A 68 -20.73 20.69 -23.45
CA SER A 68 -20.37 22.12 -23.51
C SER A 68 -18.87 22.38 -23.35
N GLY A 69 -18.05 21.32 -23.19
CA GLY A 69 -16.62 21.43 -22.96
C GLY A 69 -16.22 21.71 -21.50
N THR A 70 -17.19 21.81 -20.59
CA THR A 70 -16.95 21.98 -19.15
C THR A 70 -16.34 20.71 -18.58
N ARG A 71 -15.26 20.85 -17.79
CA ARG A 71 -14.62 19.75 -17.08
C ARG A 71 -15.57 19.20 -16.02
N VAL A 72 -15.82 17.89 -16.05
CA VAL A 72 -16.72 17.19 -15.13
C VAL A 72 -15.90 16.50 -14.04
N SER A 73 -14.92 15.68 -14.45
CA SER A 73 -14.06 14.96 -13.52
C SER A 73 -12.69 14.66 -14.10
N TYR A 74 -11.76 14.36 -13.20
CA TYR A 74 -10.46 13.76 -13.50
C TYR A 74 -10.27 12.53 -12.62
N THR A 75 -9.96 11.39 -13.23
CA THR A 75 -9.73 10.13 -12.54
C THR A 75 -8.31 9.66 -12.81
N ALA A 76 -7.59 9.30 -11.75
CA ALA A 76 -6.24 8.75 -11.82
C ALA A 76 -6.12 7.52 -10.93
N TYR A 77 -5.29 6.59 -11.37
CA TYR A 77 -4.99 5.36 -10.65
C TYR A 77 -3.57 5.50 -10.11
N TYR A 78 -3.42 5.56 -8.79
CA TYR A 78 -2.13 5.69 -8.12
C TYR A 78 -1.67 4.32 -7.64
N LYS A 79 -0.48 3.87 -8.05
CA LYS A 79 0.05 2.60 -7.58
C LYS A 79 0.23 2.63 -6.06
N LEU A 80 -0.25 1.59 -5.38
CA LEU A 80 0.04 1.39 -3.95
C LEU A 80 1.40 0.72 -3.77
N PHE A 81 2.15 1.25 -2.81
CA PHE A 81 3.37 0.66 -2.28
C PHE A 81 3.13 0.22 -0.85
N GLU A 82 3.73 -0.91 -0.51
CA GLU A 82 3.72 -1.46 0.83
C GLU A 82 4.82 -0.79 1.67
N ASP A 83 4.50 -0.38 2.91
CA ASP A 83 5.50 0.19 3.81
C ASP A 83 6.46 -0.93 4.30
N TYR A 84 5.94 -2.15 4.46
CA TYR A 84 6.66 -3.38 4.73
C TYR A 84 6.24 -4.51 3.78
N THR A 85 7.09 -5.51 3.63
CA THR A 85 6.84 -6.62 2.72
C THR A 85 5.53 -7.35 3.04
N ASN A 86 4.73 -7.64 2.02
CA ASN A 86 3.48 -8.41 2.05
C ASN A 86 2.24 -7.69 2.60
N GLU A 87 2.32 -6.41 2.95
CA GLU A 87 1.22 -5.68 3.59
C GLU A 87 0.01 -5.46 2.68
N LEU A 88 0.22 -5.49 1.36
CA LEU A 88 -0.86 -5.38 0.37
C LEU A 88 -1.46 -6.73 -0.03
N ARG A 89 -0.86 -7.87 0.37
CA ARG A 89 -1.39 -9.21 0.04
C ARG A 89 -2.83 -9.43 0.49
N PRO A 90 -3.28 -8.95 1.68
CA PRO A 90 -4.66 -9.10 2.11
C PRO A 90 -5.69 -8.42 1.20
N LEU A 91 -5.28 -7.46 0.35
CA LEU A 91 -6.18 -6.86 -0.64
C LEU A 91 -6.63 -7.86 -1.70
N ASN A 92 -5.92 -8.98 -1.87
CA ASN A 92 -6.30 -10.10 -2.74
C ASN A 92 -6.75 -9.68 -4.16
N VAL A 93 -6.06 -8.67 -4.71
CA VAL A 93 -6.38 -8.08 -6.01
C VAL A 93 -5.92 -8.92 -7.20
N ASP A 94 -4.98 -9.83 -6.98
CA ASP A 94 -4.38 -10.68 -7.99
C ASP A 94 -4.51 -12.17 -7.61
N ASN A 95 -4.63 -13.04 -8.62
CA ASN A 95 -4.78 -14.48 -8.44
C ASN A 95 -3.44 -15.24 -8.43
N GLY A 96 -2.33 -14.56 -8.16
CA GLY A 96 -0.98 -15.11 -8.16
C GLY A 96 -0.32 -15.16 -9.53
N ARG A 97 -0.96 -14.62 -10.57
CA ARG A 97 -0.38 -14.52 -11.93
C ARG A 97 0.39 -13.22 -12.14
N GLY A 98 0.32 -12.29 -11.19
CA GLY A 98 0.98 -11.00 -11.25
C GLY A 98 0.41 -10.07 -12.30
N ASN A 99 -0.84 -10.28 -12.74
CA ASN A 99 -1.48 -9.47 -13.79
C ASN A 99 -2.11 -8.20 -13.23
N TYR A 100 -2.51 -8.23 -11.96
CA TYR A 100 -3.17 -7.14 -11.27
C TYR A 100 -2.27 -6.55 -10.20
N ILE A 101 -2.28 -5.22 -10.13
CA ILE A 101 -1.59 -4.45 -9.09
C ILE A 101 -2.61 -3.70 -8.22
N PRO A 102 -2.37 -3.56 -6.92
CA PRO A 102 -3.19 -2.71 -6.07
C PRO A 102 -2.96 -1.24 -6.43
N VAL A 103 -4.05 -0.52 -6.67
CA VAL A 103 -4.04 0.92 -6.96
C VAL A 103 -5.12 1.63 -6.16
N VAL A 104 -4.90 2.91 -5.89
CA VAL A 104 -5.95 3.82 -5.47
C VAL A 104 -6.55 4.46 -6.70
N GLN A 105 -7.80 4.13 -7.01
CA GLN A 105 -8.60 4.88 -7.96
C GLN A 105 -9.12 6.13 -7.26
N ALA A 106 -8.63 7.29 -7.67
CA ALA A 106 -9.04 8.58 -7.14
C ALA A 106 -9.73 9.40 -8.23
N THR A 107 -10.85 10.04 -7.87
CA THR A 107 -11.61 10.88 -8.79
C THR A 107 -11.86 12.25 -8.15
N LEU A 108 -11.33 13.30 -8.80
CA LEU A 108 -11.66 14.68 -8.53
C LEU A 108 -12.89 15.08 -9.34
N SER A 109 -13.96 15.47 -8.67
CA SER A 109 -15.12 16.09 -9.29
C SER A 109 -14.91 17.60 -9.38
N HIS A 110 -14.98 18.14 -10.60
CA HIS A 110 -14.90 19.58 -10.82
C HIS A 110 -16.23 20.30 -10.54
N LEU A 111 -17.31 19.55 -10.37
CA LEU A 111 -18.64 20.10 -10.07
C LEU A 111 -18.76 20.56 -8.61
N ASN A 112 -18.12 19.84 -7.69
CA ASN A 112 -18.20 20.10 -6.25
C ASN A 112 -16.83 20.14 -5.55
N ASN A 113 -15.72 20.05 -6.31
CA ASN A 113 -14.34 20.06 -5.82
C ASN A 113 -14.02 18.97 -4.78
N GLN A 114 -14.78 17.86 -4.80
CA GLN A 114 -14.56 16.72 -3.92
C GLN A 114 -13.68 15.67 -4.57
N VAL A 115 -12.87 15.01 -3.74
CA VAL A 115 -12.08 13.85 -4.12
C VAL A 115 -12.72 12.62 -3.50
N SER A 116 -12.99 11.62 -4.34
CA SER A 116 -13.39 10.28 -3.91
C SER A 116 -12.25 9.31 -4.18
N VAL A 117 -12.05 8.32 -3.31
CA VAL A 117 -11.00 7.31 -3.43
C VAL A 117 -11.57 5.92 -3.20
N SER A 118 -11.00 4.94 -3.87
CA SER A 118 -11.25 3.51 -3.63
C SER A 118 -9.98 2.72 -3.94
N ILE A 119 -9.80 1.58 -3.29
CA ILE A 119 -8.68 0.67 -3.56
C ILE A 119 -9.21 -0.49 -4.41
N ILE A 120 -8.54 -0.75 -5.54
CA ILE A 120 -8.91 -1.79 -6.49
C ILE A 120 -7.67 -2.54 -6.98
N GLY A 121 -7.90 -3.71 -7.58
CA GLY A 121 -6.94 -4.34 -8.47
C GLY A 121 -7.08 -3.80 -9.88
N MET A 122 -5.99 -3.34 -10.48
CA MET A 122 -5.96 -2.91 -11.88
C MET A 122 -5.00 -3.78 -12.66
N ASN A 123 -5.42 -4.25 -13.84
CA ASN A 123 -4.54 -5.01 -14.70
C ASN A 123 -3.42 -4.11 -15.23
N GLN A 124 -2.18 -4.53 -15.02
CA GLN A 124 -0.99 -3.72 -15.36
C GLN A 124 -0.74 -3.60 -16.87
N HIS A 125 -1.32 -4.48 -17.68
CA HIS A 125 -1.18 -4.50 -19.14
C HIS A 125 -2.36 -3.83 -19.85
N ASN A 126 -3.54 -3.81 -19.21
CA ASN A 126 -4.73 -3.15 -19.73
C ASN A 126 -5.59 -2.57 -18.58
N PRO A 127 -5.43 -1.27 -18.26
CA PRO A 127 -6.10 -0.60 -17.15
C PRO A 127 -7.63 -0.61 -17.19
N ILE A 128 -8.25 -0.94 -18.33
CA ILE A 128 -9.72 -1.09 -18.46
C ILE A 128 -10.21 -2.29 -17.62
N TYR A 129 -9.38 -3.32 -17.45
CA TYR A 129 -9.74 -4.46 -16.61
C TYR A 129 -9.36 -4.20 -15.16
N SER A 130 -10.38 -4.11 -14.32
CA SER A 130 -10.24 -3.99 -12.86
C SER A 130 -10.89 -5.16 -12.12
N ARG A 131 -10.51 -5.33 -10.87
CA ARG A 131 -11.10 -6.28 -9.92
C ARG A 131 -11.27 -5.60 -8.56
N PRO A 132 -12.28 -5.98 -7.78
CA PRO A 132 -12.42 -5.47 -6.43
C PRO A 132 -11.22 -5.91 -5.57
N ALA A 133 -10.77 -5.02 -4.68
CA ALA A 133 -9.94 -5.41 -3.55
C ALA A 133 -10.81 -6.02 -2.45
N ASP A 134 -10.21 -6.77 -1.53
CA ASP A 134 -10.88 -7.17 -0.29
C ASP A 134 -11.36 -5.92 0.45
N ARG A 135 -12.67 -5.88 0.71
CA ARG A 135 -13.34 -4.71 1.26
C ARG A 135 -12.87 -4.37 2.67
N TYR A 136 -12.67 -5.37 3.53
CA TYR A 136 -12.28 -5.13 4.92
C TYR A 136 -10.90 -4.46 4.97
N TYR A 137 -9.95 -4.99 4.20
CA TYR A 137 -8.59 -4.45 4.16
C TYR A 137 -8.51 -3.10 3.45
N ALA A 138 -9.25 -2.93 2.34
CA ALA A 138 -9.34 -1.66 1.64
C ALA A 138 -9.91 -0.54 2.52
N ASP A 139 -11.04 -0.81 3.20
CA ASP A 139 -11.68 0.16 4.09
C ASP A 139 -10.74 0.52 5.26
N LYS A 140 -10.03 -0.46 5.82
CA LYS A 140 -9.08 -0.21 6.90
C LYS A 140 -7.90 0.68 6.49
N LEU A 141 -7.34 0.48 5.30
CA LEU A 141 -6.28 1.35 4.74
C LEU A 141 -6.78 2.78 4.49
N LEU A 142 -8.02 2.94 4.04
CA LEU A 142 -8.61 4.25 3.79
C LEU A 142 -9.02 4.98 5.08
N ASN A 143 -9.40 4.25 6.12
CA ASN A 143 -9.85 4.81 7.41
C ASN A 143 -8.75 5.55 8.19
N ASP A 144 -7.48 5.16 8.01
CA ASP A 144 -6.33 5.88 8.60
C ASP A 144 -6.05 7.23 7.92
N ARG A 145 -6.75 7.53 6.81
CA ARG A 145 -6.69 8.77 6.03
C ARG A 145 -5.31 9.15 5.48
N LYS A 146 -4.23 8.43 5.80
CA LYS A 146 -2.87 8.63 5.22
C LYS A 146 -2.93 8.72 3.70
N ILE A 147 -3.44 7.66 3.06
CA ILE A 147 -3.60 7.57 1.60
C ILE A 147 -4.45 8.72 1.04
N PHE A 148 -5.57 9.01 1.71
CA PHE A 148 -6.47 10.09 1.27
C PHE A 148 -5.77 11.45 1.32
N ASN A 149 -5.03 11.74 2.40
CA ASN A 149 -4.30 12.99 2.58
C ASN A 149 -3.20 13.17 1.53
N GLU A 150 -2.45 12.10 1.22
CA GLU A 150 -1.45 12.09 0.13
C GLU A 150 -2.12 12.43 -1.21
N ILE A 151 -3.20 11.71 -1.56
CA ILE A 151 -3.89 11.85 -2.86
C ILE A 151 -4.55 13.20 -3.03
N ASN A 152 -5.17 13.75 -1.98
CA ASN A 152 -6.03 14.93 -2.07
C ASN A 152 -5.28 16.12 -2.68
N GLY A 153 -4.02 16.35 -2.29
CA GLY A 153 -3.19 17.39 -2.92
C GLY A 153 -2.73 17.00 -4.33
N ILE A 154 -2.24 15.77 -4.47
CA ILE A 154 -1.61 15.26 -5.70
C ILE A 154 -2.59 15.28 -6.88
N ILE A 155 -3.81 14.75 -6.71
CA ILE A 155 -4.79 14.66 -7.80
C ILE A 155 -5.22 16.03 -8.34
N ARG A 156 -5.26 17.07 -7.51
CA ARG A 156 -5.60 18.42 -7.96
C ARG A 156 -4.50 18.99 -8.85
N ASN A 157 -3.23 18.77 -8.48
CA ASN A 157 -2.11 19.16 -9.32
C ASN A 157 -2.09 18.39 -10.65
N ASP A 158 -2.33 17.08 -10.60
CA ASP A 158 -2.33 16.25 -11.80
C ASP A 158 -3.50 16.59 -12.73
N ALA A 159 -4.68 16.89 -12.18
CA ALA A 159 -5.81 17.37 -12.95
C ALA A 159 -5.48 18.70 -13.66
N ASN A 160 -4.84 19.64 -12.95
CA ASN A 160 -4.44 20.91 -13.55
C ASN A 160 -3.46 20.69 -14.71
N LYS A 161 -2.44 19.85 -14.53
CA LYS A 161 -1.48 19.48 -15.58
C LYS A 161 -2.17 18.82 -16.76
N TYR A 162 -3.02 17.82 -16.51
CA TYR A 162 -3.77 17.09 -17.54
C TYR A 162 -4.60 18.04 -18.41
N TRP A 163 -5.19 19.06 -17.78
CA TRP A 163 -6.01 20.04 -18.47
C TRP A 163 -5.25 21.27 -18.99
N GLY A 164 -3.92 21.31 -18.87
CA GLY A 164 -3.07 22.42 -19.32
C GLY A 164 -3.30 23.74 -18.57
N ILE A 165 -3.73 23.68 -17.30
CA ILE A 165 -3.91 24.85 -16.44
C ILE A 165 -2.55 25.19 -15.82
N LYS A 166 -2.08 26.42 -16.05
CA LYS A 166 -0.84 26.96 -15.46
C LYS A 166 -1.11 27.57 -14.10
#